data_AF-A0A0P0D9Q4-F1
#
_entry.id   AF-A0A0P0D9Q4-F1
#
_cell.length_a   1.000
_cell.length_b   1.000
_cell.length_c   1.000
_cell.angle_alpha   90.00
_cell.angle_beta   90.00
_cell.angle_gamma   90.00
#
_symmetry.space_group_name_H-M   'P 1'
#
loop_
_entity.id
_entity.type
_entity.pdbx_description
1 polymer ?
#
loop_
_entity_poly.entity_id
_entity_poly.type
_entity_poly.pdbx_seq_one_letter_code
_entity_poly.pdbx_strand_id
1 'polypeptide(L)' 'MSPNPTNDYIVVSTSTQEGGYAIYNVSGMKVLSGIISNNNQIDVRNLVNGIYFFKTNNSNSIKFIKE' A
#
# COMPACT_ATOMS: atom_id res chain seq x y z
N MET A 1 -10.54 -7.51 13.87
CA MET A 1 -10.26 -6.47 12.86
C MET A 1 -9.27 -7.05 11.86
N SER A 2 -9.77 -7.68 10.79
CA SER A 2 -8.93 -8.11 9.65
C SER A 2 -8.92 -6.98 8.62
N PRO A 3 -7.78 -6.58 8.05
CA PRO A 3 -7.77 -5.56 7.03
C PRO A 3 -8.44 -6.14 5.78
N ASN A 4 -9.36 -5.38 5.23
CA ASN A 4 -10.14 -5.69 4.04
C ASN A 4 -9.24 -6.24 2.92
N PRO A 5 -9.54 -7.40 2.32
CA PRO A 5 -8.91 -7.81 1.08
C PRO A 5 -9.04 -6.69 0.05
N THR A 6 -7.93 -6.33 -0.57
CA THR A 6 -7.93 -5.33 -1.64
C THR A 6 -7.72 -6.05 -2.95
N ASN A 7 -8.73 -6.07 -3.82
CA ASN A 7 -8.61 -6.70 -5.14
C ASN A 7 -7.77 -5.84 -6.10
N ASP A 8 -8.00 -4.51 -6.09
CA ASP A 8 -7.44 -3.64 -7.14
C ASP A 8 -6.69 -2.41 -6.62
N TYR A 9 -7.21 -1.71 -5.60
CA TYR A 9 -6.66 -0.41 -5.16
C TYR A 9 -6.65 -0.22 -3.66
N ILE A 10 -5.54 0.28 -3.13
CA ILE A 10 -5.46 0.78 -1.75
C ILE A 10 -5.86 2.26 -1.76
N VAL A 11 -6.83 2.63 -0.91
CA VAL A 11 -7.20 4.04 -0.70
C VAL A 11 -6.47 4.58 0.52
N VAL A 12 -5.72 5.67 0.34
CA VAL A 12 -4.94 6.31 1.40
C VAL A 12 -5.58 7.64 1.80
N SER A 13 -6.25 7.68 2.94
CA SER A 13 -6.81 8.91 3.51
C SER A 13 -5.71 9.72 4.20
N THR A 14 -4.87 10.41 3.44
CA THR A 14 -3.81 11.30 3.96
C THR A 14 -4.21 12.77 3.80
N SER A 15 -4.07 13.55 4.87
CA SER A 15 -4.29 15.01 4.87
C SER A 15 -3.13 15.77 4.19
N THR A 16 -1.98 15.12 4.01
CA THR A 16 -0.82 15.64 3.29
C THR A 16 -0.87 15.14 1.85
N GLN A 17 -1.09 16.07 0.91
CA GLN A 17 -1.38 15.82 -0.50
C GLN A 17 -0.23 15.20 -1.30
N GLU A 18 0.99 15.13 -0.76
CA GLU A 18 2.15 14.58 -1.47
C GLU A 18 3.07 13.83 -0.51
N GLY A 19 3.29 12.55 -0.79
CA GLY A 19 4.17 11.70 0.02
C GLY A 19 4.56 10.43 -0.71
N GLY A 20 5.84 10.06 -0.60
CA GLY A 20 6.34 8.79 -1.12
C GLY A 20 5.78 7.61 -0.34
N TYR A 21 5.46 6.53 -1.06
CA TYR A 21 5.06 5.25 -0.47
C TYR A 21 5.92 4.10 -0.99
N ALA A 22 5.97 3.02 -0.21
CA ALA A 22 6.52 1.74 -0.62
C ALA A 22 5.67 0.59 -0.08
N ILE A 23 5.56 -0.48 -0.87
CA ILE A 23 4.95 -1.75 -0.48
C ILE A 23 6.04 -2.81 -0.45
N TYR A 24 6.01 -3.61 0.61
CA TYR A 24 6.93 -4.70 0.86
C TYR A 24 6.19 -6.03 0.97
N ASN A 25 6.78 -7.11 0.48
CA ASN A 25 6.29 -8.46 0.73
C ASN A 25 6.73 -8.98 2.12
N VAL A 26 6.32 -10.19 2.48
CA VAL A 26 6.67 -10.83 3.77
C VAL A 26 8.17 -11.05 3.98
N SER A 27 8.95 -11.14 2.91
CA SER A 27 10.41 -11.25 2.96
C SER A 27 11.11 -9.90 3.16
N GLY A 28 10.34 -8.80 3.24
CA GLY A 28 10.89 -7.44 3.35
C GLY A 28 11.39 -6.87 2.02
N MET A 29 11.13 -7.54 0.89
CA MET A 29 11.48 -6.99 -0.42
C MET A 29 10.48 -5.92 -0.85
N LYS A 30 10.99 -4.79 -1.34
CA LYS A 30 10.15 -3.74 -1.94
C LYS A 30 9.63 -4.23 -3.28
N VAL A 31 8.31 -4.26 -3.43
CA VAL A 31 7.62 -4.75 -4.64
C VAL A 31 6.89 -3.65 -5.40
N LEU A 32 6.56 -2.53 -4.73
CA LEU A 32 5.94 -1.36 -5.34
C LEU A 32 6.40 -0.11 -4.61
N SER A 33 6.51 1.01 -5.32
CA SER A 33 6.70 2.34 -4.72
C SER A 33 6.25 3.42 -5.67
N GLY A 34 5.90 4.58 -5.13
CA GLY A 34 5.50 5.73 -5.92
C GLY A 34 5.21 6.93 -5.04
N ILE A 35 4.50 7.89 -5.62
CA ILE A 35 4.03 9.10 -4.93
C ILE A 35 2.51 9.00 -4.83
N ILE A 36 1.98 9.26 -3.63
CA ILE A 36 0.54 9.41 -3.43
C ILE A 36 0.14 10.74 -4.09
N SER A 37 -0.72 10.67 -5.11
CA SER A 37 -1.24 11.81 -5.86
C SER A 37 -2.73 12.05 -5.52
N ASN A 38 -3.32 13.14 -6.02
CA ASN A 38 -4.65 13.65 -5.66
C ASN A 38 -5.81 12.62 -5.62
N ASN A 39 -5.73 11.50 -6.34
CA ASN A 39 -6.76 10.46 -6.32
C ASN A 39 -6.64 9.52 -5.12
N ASN A 40 -5.57 9.62 -4.32
CA ASN A 40 -5.33 8.84 -3.10
C ASN A 40 -5.44 7.32 -3.28
N GLN A 41 -5.24 6.84 -4.51
CA GLN A 41 -5.35 5.44 -4.89
C GLN A 41 -3.99 4.89 -5.31
N ILE A 42 -3.69 3.69 -4.84
CA ILE A 42 -2.50 2.93 -5.21
C ILE A 42 -2.95 1.65 -5.90
N ASP A 43 -2.57 1.50 -7.16
CA ASP A 43 -2.84 0.32 -7.96
C ASP A 43 -2.00 -0.86 -7.49
N VAL A 44 -2.67 -1.91 -7.02
CA VAL A 44 -2.06 -3.16 -6.56
C VAL A 44 -2.50 -4.38 -7.39
N ARG A 45 -3.14 -4.15 -8.55
CA ARG A 45 -3.63 -5.23 -9.43
C ARG A 45 -2.51 -6.16 -9.92
N ASN A 46 -1.31 -5.61 -10.07
CA ASN A 46 -0.13 -6.36 -10.52
C ASN A 46 0.54 -7.17 -9.40
N LEU A 47 0.07 -7.07 -8.15
CA LEU A 47 0.58 -7.88 -7.05
C LEU A 47 -0.10 -9.25 -7.05
N VAL A 48 0.69 -10.30 -6.87
CA VAL A 48 0.15 -11.65 -6.64
C VAL A 48 -0.54 -11.72 -5.28
N ASN A 49 -1.48 -12.65 -5.14
CA ASN A 49 -2.21 -12.85 -3.89
C ASN A 49 -1.26 -13.16 -2.73
N GLY A 50 -1.47 -12.52 -1.60
CA GLY A 50 -0.59 -12.66 -0.45
C GLY A 50 -0.62 -11.49 0.53
N ILE A 51 0.30 -11.56 1.50
CA ILE A 51 0.44 -10.57 2.57
C ILE A 51 1.49 -9.53 2.19
N TYR A 52 1.15 -8.26 2.40
CA TYR A 52 2.01 -7.14 2.12
C TYR A 52 1.99 -6.10 3.23
N PHE A 53 2.99 -5.22 3.21
CA PHE A 53 3.17 -4.12 4.14
C PHE A 53 3.30 -2.81 3.37
N PHE A 54 2.33 -1.93 3.55
CA PHE A 54 2.34 -0.57 3.04
C PHE A 54 3.07 0.36 4.01
N LYS A 55 3.93 1.24 3.51
CA LYS A 55 4.70 2.20 4.32
C LYS A 55 4.77 3.56 3.62
N THR A 56 4.58 4.63 4.40
CA THR A 56 4.85 6.02 3.97
C THR A 56 6.08 6.55 4.71
N ASN A 57 6.61 7.70 4.27
CA ASN A 57 7.82 8.30 4.84
C ASN A 57 7.77 8.56 6.36
N ASN A 58 6.58 8.75 6.95
CA ASN A 58 6.42 9.14 8.35
C ASN A 58 5.44 8.25 9.15
N SER A 59 5.03 7.09 8.63
CA SER A 59 4.05 6.22 9.30
C SER A 59 4.60 4.84 9.63
N ASN A 60 3.99 4.21 10.65
CA ASN A 60 4.11 2.78 10.88
C ASN A 60 3.64 2.01 9.64
N SER A 61 4.18 0.81 9.44
CA SER A 61 3.76 -0.07 8.36
C SER A 61 2.37 -0.62 8.62
N ILE A 62 1.52 -0.61 7.59
CA ILE A 62 0.16 -1.17 7.62
C ILE A 62 0.16 -2.48 6.84
N LYS A 63 -0.25 -3.57 7.48
CA LYS A 63 -0.41 -4.87 6.82
C LYS A 63 -1.73 -4.91 6.04
N PHE A 64 -1.70 -5.45 4.82
CA PHE A 64 -2.89 -5.77 4.04
C PHE A 64 -2.75 -7.12 3.33
N ILE A 65 -3.87 -7.66 2.86
CA ILE A 65 -3.95 -8.92 2.09
C ILE A 65 -4.47 -8.59 0.69
N LYS A 66 -3.75 -9.07 -0.33
CA LYS A 66 -4.17 -9.07 -1.74
C LYS A 66 -4.85 -10.41 -2.03
N GLU A 67 -6.06 -10.37 -2.55
CA GLU A 67 -6.86 -11.52 -3.03
C GLU A 67 -7.05 -11.48 -4.56
#